data_AF-A0A962W8W1-F1
#
_entry.id   AF-A0A962W8W1-F1
#
_cell.length_a   1.000
_cell.length_b   1.000
_cell.length_c   1.000
_cell.angle_alpha   90.00
_cell.angle_beta   90.00
_cell.angle_gamma   90.00
#
_symmetry.space_group_name_H-M   'P 1'
#
loop_
_entity.id
_entity.type
_entity.pdbx_description
1 polymer ?
#
loop_
_entity_poly.entity_id
_entity_poly.type
_entity_poly.pdbx_seq_one_letter_code
_entity_poly.pdbx_strand_id
1 'polypeptide(L)'
;EEIQIWNESARLVANAIIYFNSKVLSNLLDSFEDQGNAMSLETVKRASPVAWENINLRGRYTFAPTGELPKLEDLMESIDGYRPTIDK
;
A
#
# COMPACT_ATOMS: atom_id res chain seq x y z
N GLU A 1 4.75 10.14 -30.00
CA GLU A 1 5.65 9.36 -29.10
C GLU A 1 5.53 9.82 -27.65
N GLU A 2 5.71 11.11 -27.35
CA GLU A 2 5.66 11.64 -25.97
C GLU A 2 4.34 11.35 -25.21
N ILE A 3 3.18 11.54 -25.85
CA ILE A 3 1.86 11.20 -25.26
C ILE A 3 1.77 9.72 -24.88
N GLN A 4 2.36 8.84 -25.69
CA GLN A 4 2.35 7.40 -25.42
C GLN A 4 3.24 7.08 -24.21
N ILE A 5 4.42 7.70 -24.13
CA ILE A 5 5.31 7.57 -22.97
C ILE A 5 4.61 8.05 -21.69
N TRP A 6 3.89 9.17 -21.74
CA TRP A 6 3.14 9.67 -20.60
C TRP A 6 2.02 8.73 -20.17
N ASN A 7 1.27 8.17 -21.13
CA ASN A 7 0.21 7.21 -20.83
C ASN A 7 0.77 5.92 -20.20
N GLU A 8 1.86 5.38 -20.73
CA GLU A 8 2.50 4.19 -20.15
C GLU A 8 3.10 4.49 -18.78
N SER A 9 3.67 5.68 -18.58
CA SER A 9 4.18 6.12 -17.27
C SER A 9 3.05 6.26 -16.24
N ALA A 10 1.91 6.84 -16.63
CA ALA A 10 0.74 6.97 -15.77
C ALA A 10 0.17 5.59 -15.40
N ARG A 11 0.09 4.66 -16.36
CA ARG A 11 -0.32 3.27 -16.12
C ARG A 11 0.62 2.56 -15.15
N LEU A 12 1.93 2.73 -15.31
CA LEU A 12 2.92 2.16 -14.41
C LEU A 12 2.73 2.66 -12.97
N VAL A 13 2.59 3.98 -12.79
CA VAL A 13 2.37 4.59 -11.47
C VAL A 13 1.06 4.12 -10.85
N ALA A 14 -0.03 4.09 -11.63
CA ALA A 14 -1.32 3.59 -11.15
C ALA A 14 -1.22 2.13 -10.68
N ASN A 15 -0.60 1.26 -11.47
CA ASN A 15 -0.41 -0.15 -11.10
C ASN A 15 0.46 -0.31 -9.85
N ALA A 16 1.52 0.50 -9.70
CA ALA A 16 2.37 0.49 -8.52
C ALA A 16 1.60 0.88 -7.25
N ILE A 17 0.74 1.91 -7.33
CA ILE A 17 -0.11 2.31 -6.20
C ILE A 17 -1.13 1.22 -5.84
N ILE A 18 -1.80 0.65 -6.84
CA ILE A 18 -2.77 -0.44 -6.62
C ILE A 18 -2.10 -1.64 -5.98
N TYR A 19 -0.92 -2.03 -6.46
CA TYR A 19 -0.12 -3.11 -5.86
C TYR A 19 0.22 -2.81 -4.40
N PHE A 20 0.75 -1.62 -4.12
CA PHE A 20 1.12 -1.20 -2.78
C PHE A 20 -0.08 -1.27 -1.82
N ASN A 21 -1.20 -0.66 -2.19
CA ASN A 21 -2.43 -0.68 -1.39
C ASN A 21 -2.94 -2.11 -1.19
N SER A 22 -2.94 -2.94 -2.23
CA SER A 22 -3.38 -4.33 -2.14
C SER A 22 -2.51 -5.13 -1.19
N LYS A 23 -1.18 -4.93 -1.22
CA LYS A 23 -0.26 -5.66 -0.34
C LYS A 23 -0.39 -5.21 1.11
N VAL A 24 -0.52 -3.91 1.38
CA VAL A 24 -0.82 -3.38 2.73
C VAL A 24 -2.11 -3.98 3.26
N LEU A 25 -3.19 -3.94 2.49
CA LEU A 25 -4.50 -4.48 2.91
C LEU A 25 -4.44 -5.99 3.13
N SER A 26 -3.72 -6.74 2.29
CA SER A 26 -3.54 -8.19 2.46
C SER A 26 -2.80 -8.51 3.76
N ASN A 27 -1.68 -7.83 4.02
CA ASN A 27 -0.91 -8.02 5.25
C ASN A 27 -1.71 -7.63 6.50
N LEU A 28 -2.54 -6.57 6.44
CA LEU A 28 -3.42 -6.19 7.54
C LEU A 28 -4.54 -7.22 7.76
N LEU A 29 -5.07 -7.80 6.68
CA LEU A 29 -6.07 -8.85 6.74
C LEU A 29 -5.51 -10.06 7.50
N ASP A 30 -4.37 -10.59 7.06
CA ASP A 30 -3.70 -11.73 7.69
C ASP A 30 -3.39 -11.46 9.17
N SER A 31 -2.82 -10.28 9.46
CA SER A 31 -2.51 -9.84 10.82
C SER A 31 -3.73 -9.82 11.74
N PHE A 32 -4.85 -9.26 11.30
CA PHE A 32 -6.05 -9.13 12.14
C PHE A 32 -6.86 -10.43 12.22
N GLU A 33 -6.81 -11.27 11.20
CA GLU A 33 -7.38 -12.63 11.24
C GLU A 33 -6.66 -13.49 12.26
N ASP A 34 -5.32 -13.54 12.24
CA ASP A 34 -4.52 -14.31 13.21
C ASP A 34 -4.67 -13.79 14.65
N GLN A 35 -4.94 -12.48 14.82
CA GLN A 35 -5.23 -11.87 16.12
C GLN A 35 -6.68 -12.04 16.60
N GLY A 36 -7.60 -12.48 15.73
CA GLY A 36 -9.04 -12.50 16.02
C GLY A 36 -9.67 -11.11 16.23
N ASN A 37 -9.06 -10.05 15.70
CA ASN A 37 -9.53 -8.68 15.86
C ASN A 37 -10.64 -8.34 14.85
N ALA A 38 -11.87 -8.70 15.21
CA ALA A 38 -13.04 -8.53 14.34
C ALA A 38 -13.31 -7.08 13.91
N MET A 39 -13.06 -6.09 14.78
CA MET A 39 -13.33 -4.68 14.43
C MET A 39 -12.37 -4.14 13.37
N SER A 40 -11.07 -4.40 13.54
CA SER A 40 -10.07 -4.00 12.55
C SER A 40 -10.24 -4.77 11.25
N LEU A 41 -10.58 -6.07 11.33
CA LEU A 41 -10.86 -6.91 10.18
C LEU A 41 -12.01 -6.37 9.31
N GLU A 42 -13.13 -5.99 9.91
CA GLU A 42 -14.27 -5.40 9.19
C GLU A 42 -13.95 -4.01 8.61
N THR A 43 -12.98 -3.30 9.19
CA THR A 43 -12.50 -2.04 8.62
C THR A 43 -11.64 -2.28 7.39
N VAL A 44 -10.70 -3.22 7.45
CA VAL A 44 -9.84 -3.61 6.31
C VAL A 44 -10.68 -4.13 5.14
N LYS A 45 -11.69 -4.98 5.40
CA LYS A 45 -12.58 -5.51 4.35
C LYS A 45 -13.39 -4.45 3.59
N ARG A 46 -13.66 -3.30 4.22
CA ARG A 46 -14.36 -2.18 3.58
C ARG A 46 -13.44 -1.27 2.79
N ALA A 47 -12.13 -1.33 3.04
CA ALA A 47 -11.15 -0.57 2.29
C ALA A 47 -10.96 -1.19 0.89
N SER A 48 -10.75 -0.32 -0.10
CA SER A 48 -10.53 -0.74 -1.49
C SER A 48 -9.09 -0.41 -1.91
N PRO A 49 -8.37 -1.34 -2.56
CA PRO A 49 -7.01 -1.07 -3.04
C PRO A 49 -6.96 0.00 -4.13
N VAL A 50 -8.09 0.30 -4.78
CA VAL A 50 -8.22 1.31 -5.84
C VAL A 50 -8.87 2.61 -5.35
N ALA A 51 -9.11 2.77 -4.04
CA ALA A 51 -9.73 3.97 -3.48
C ALA A 51 -8.80 5.19 -3.64
N TRP A 52 -9.16 6.09 -4.56
CA TRP A 52 -8.37 7.28 -4.88
C TRP A 52 -8.41 8.35 -3.78
N GLU A 53 -9.44 8.34 -2.94
CA GLU A 53 -9.65 9.32 -1.86
C GLU A 53 -8.49 9.35 -0.85
N ASN A 54 -7.75 8.24 -0.73
CA ASN A 54 -6.64 8.08 0.21
C ASN A 54 -5.26 8.36 -0.41
N ILE A 55 -5.19 8.69 -1.71
CA ILE A 55 -3.92 8.91 -2.42
C ILE A 55 -3.60 10.40 -2.47
N ASN A 56 -2.57 10.83 -1.76
CA ASN A 56 -2.07 12.21 -1.84
C ASN A 56 -1.00 12.33 -2.94
N LEU A 57 -1.37 12.83 -4.12
CA LEU A 57 -0.42 13.18 -5.19
C LEU A 57 -0.04 14.66 -5.21
N ARG A 58 -0.41 15.43 -4.17
CA ARG A 58 -0.08 16.86 -4.09
C ARG A 58 1.34 17.04 -3.57
N GLY A 59 2.04 18.03 -4.11
CA GLY A 59 3.38 18.41 -3.67
C GLY A 59 4.47 18.09 -4.68
N ARG A 60 5.72 18.33 -4.29
CA ARG A 60 6.91 18.05 -5.09
C ARG A 60 7.62 16.83 -4.53
N TYR A 61 7.71 15.77 -5.32
CA TYR A 61 8.40 14.54 -4.97
C TYR A 61 9.81 14.55 -5.57
N THR A 62 10.78 14.06 -4.81
CA THR A 62 12.16 13.84 -5.25
C THR A 62 12.50 12.37 -5.03
N PHE A 63 13.27 11.79 -5.95
CA PHE A 63 13.76 10.42 -5.76
C PHE A 63 14.71 10.34 -4.57
N ALA A 64 14.65 9.22 -3.86
CA ALA A 64 15.58 8.94 -2.78
C ALA A 64 17.03 8.88 -3.34
N PRO A 65 18.00 9.52 -2.68
CA PRO A 65 19.36 9.63 -3.21
C PRO A 65 20.13 8.30 -3.24
N THR A 66 19.77 7.34 -2.39
CA THR A 66 20.47 6.05 -2.23
C THR A 66 19.87 4.93 -3.08
N GLY A 67 18.70 5.12 -3.69
CA GLY A 67 17.97 4.08 -4.42
C GLY A 67 17.44 2.94 -3.55
N GLU A 68 17.73 2.94 -2.25
CA GLU A 68 17.19 1.97 -1.30
C GLU A 68 15.72 2.28 -1.05
N LEU A 69 14.86 1.31 -1.35
CA LEU A 69 13.44 1.37 -1.05
C LEU A 69 13.24 0.87 0.39
N PRO A 70 12.44 1.57 1.22
CA PRO A 70 12.05 1.04 2.52
C PRO A 70 11.32 -0.28 2.33
N LYS A 71 11.54 -1.25 3.22
CA LYS A 71 10.76 -2.49 3.21
C LYS A 71 9.33 -2.15 3.57
N LEU A 72 8.39 -2.86 2.98
CA LEU A 72 6.97 -2.60 3.22
C LEU A 72 6.62 -2.84 4.69
N GLU A 73 7.20 -3.88 5.27
CA GLU A 73 7.00 -4.29 6.66
C GLU A 73 7.37 -3.14 7.61
N ASP A 74 8.53 -2.49 7.38
CA ASP A 74 9.00 -1.34 8.16
C ASP A 74 8.01 -0.17 8.11
N LEU A 75 7.37 0.07 6.96
CA LEU A 75 6.37 1.14 6.80
C LEU A 75 5.09 0.82 7.58
N MET A 76 4.72 -0.46 7.63
CA MET A 76 3.49 -0.94 8.26
C MET A 76 3.57 -0.99 9.79
N GLU A 77 4.76 -1.02 10.39
CA GLU A 77 4.94 -1.04 11.86
C GLU A 77 4.26 0.14 12.57
N SER A 78 4.08 1.27 11.87
CA SER A 78 3.39 2.45 12.40
C SER A 78 1.88 2.30 12.49
N ILE A 79 1.28 1.27 11.88
CA ILE A 79 -0.16 1.06 11.86
C ILE A 79 -0.60 0.41 13.18
N ASP A 80 -1.54 1.06 13.88
CA ASP A 80 -2.03 0.58 15.17
C ASP A 80 -2.60 -0.84 15.10
N GLY A 81 -2.15 -1.70 16.01
CA GLY A 81 -2.54 -3.10 16.11
C GLY A 81 -1.98 -4.03 15.02
N TYR A 82 -1.24 -3.53 14.03
CA TYR A 82 -0.58 -4.40 13.05
C TYR A 82 0.47 -5.28 13.73
N ARG A 83 0.46 -6.57 13.41
CA ARG A 83 1.51 -7.51 13.80
C ARG A 83 1.90 -8.31 12.57
N PRO A 84 3.19 -8.32 12.18
CA PRO A 84 3.63 -9.13 11.05
C PRO A 84 3.33 -10.60 11.34
N THR A 85 2.64 -11.24 10.42
CA THR A 85 2.43 -12.68 10.44
C THR A 85 3.73 -13.35 9.99
N ILE A 86 4.13 -14.40 10.70
CA ILE A 86 5.21 -15.28 10.21
C ILE A 86 4.51 -16.19 9.21
N ASP A 87 4.99 -16.19 7.95
CA ASP A 87 4.41 -16.96 6.83
C ASP A 87 3.87 -18.34 7.28
N LYS A 88 2.64 -18.68 6.87
CA LYS A 88 2.09 -20.04 6.94
C LYS A 88 2.63 -20.89 5.79
#